data_AF-A0A925NNL2-F1
#
_entry.id   AF-A0A925NNL2-F1
#
_cell.length_a   1.000
_cell.length_b   1.000
_cell.length_c   1.000
_cell.angle_alpha   90.00
_cell.angle_beta   90.00
_cell.angle_gamma   90.00
#
_symmetry.space_group_name_H-M   'P 1'
#
loop_
_entity.id
_entity.type
_entity.pdbx_description
1 polymer ?
#
loop_
_entity_poly.entity_id
_entity_poly.type
_entity_poly.pdbx_seq_one_letter_code
_entity_poly.pdbx_strand_id
1 'polypeptide(L)'
;MNPSPTIDWTELRKDFPILDEKINGHPLIYFDNAATSQKPRAVLDALRNYYEHSNANVHRGIHELSNRATEAYEAARERTAKFINARDRSEIIFTRGTTEGINLVASTW
;
A
#
# COMPACT_ATOMS: atom_id res chain seq x y z
N MET A 1 4.66 -21.06 27.09
CA MET A 1 4.45 -20.42 25.78
C MET A 1 3.00 -20.01 25.72
N ASN A 2 2.70 -18.72 25.60
CA ASN A 2 1.32 -18.29 25.35
C ASN A 2 0.94 -18.75 23.93
N PRO A 3 -0.23 -19.37 23.72
CA PRO A 3 -0.67 -19.69 22.37
C PRO A 3 -0.76 -18.40 21.57
N SER A 4 -0.20 -18.39 20.35
CA SER A 4 -0.40 -17.29 19.41
C SER A 4 -1.90 -17.06 19.24
N PRO A 5 -2.36 -15.80 19.17
CA PRO A 5 -3.77 -15.51 18.98
C PRO A 5 -4.27 -16.22 17.71
N THR A 6 -5.37 -16.95 17.84
CA THR A 6 -6.07 -17.56 16.71
C THR A 6 -6.64 -16.46 15.82
N ILE A 7 -6.30 -16.47 14.53
CA ILE A 7 -6.80 -15.50 13.56
C ILE A 7 -8.28 -15.81 13.28
N ASP A 8 -9.15 -14.79 13.43
CA ASP A 8 -10.53 -14.83 12.97
C ASP A 8 -10.60 -14.43 11.49
N TRP A 9 -10.71 -15.44 10.62
CA TRP A 9 -10.79 -15.24 9.17
C TRP A 9 -12.10 -14.59 8.72
N THR A 10 -13.19 -14.82 9.45
CA THR A 10 -14.49 -14.24 9.13
C THR A 10 -14.47 -12.75 9.40
N GLU A 11 -13.87 -12.32 10.50
CA GLU A 11 -13.68 -10.91 10.81
C GLU A 11 -12.73 -10.24 9.81
N LEU A 12 -11.57 -10.86 9.54
CA LEU A 12 -10.60 -10.31 8.57
C LEU A 12 -11.20 -10.13 7.17
N ARG A 13 -12.08 -11.03 6.73
CA ARG A 13 -12.72 -10.93 5.42
C ARG A 13 -13.55 -9.65 5.26
N LYS A 14 -14.14 -9.13 6.36
CA LYS A 14 -14.97 -7.89 6.33
C LYS A 14 -14.18 -6.64 5.96
N ASP A 15 -12.86 -6.68 6.10
CA ASP A 15 -12.00 -5.60 5.66
C ASP A 15 -11.92 -5.49 4.13
N PHE A 16 -12.27 -6.55 3.39
CA PHE A 16 -12.14 -6.60 1.93
C PHE A 16 -13.54 -6.54 1.27
N PRO A 17 -14.11 -5.34 1.05
CA PRO A 17 -15.50 -5.18 0.59
C PRO A 17 -15.83 -5.95 -0.68
N ILE A 18 -14.90 -6.02 -1.63
CA ILE A 18 -15.11 -6.72 -2.90
C ILE A 18 -15.39 -8.22 -2.73
N LEU A 19 -14.99 -8.82 -1.60
CA LEU A 19 -15.25 -10.23 -1.34
C LEU A 19 -16.73 -10.52 -1.02
N ASP A 20 -17.55 -9.51 -0.76
CA ASP A 20 -19.00 -9.67 -0.59
C ASP A 20 -19.76 -9.62 -1.94
N GLU A 21 -19.07 -9.34 -3.04
CA GLU A 21 -19.65 -9.28 -4.38
C GLU A 21 -20.10 -10.64 -4.91
N LYS A 22 -21.05 -10.59 -5.85
CA LYS A 22 -21.50 -11.74 -6.62
C LYS A 22 -21.10 -11.62 -8.07
N ILE A 23 -20.47 -12.67 -8.61
CA ILE A 23 -20.13 -12.78 -10.02
C ILE A 23 -21.07 -13.82 -10.64
N ASN A 24 -21.83 -13.41 -11.66
CA ASN A 24 -22.84 -14.26 -12.32
C ASN A 24 -23.84 -14.89 -11.33
N GLY A 25 -24.22 -14.15 -10.30
CA GLY A 25 -25.16 -14.61 -9.27
C GLY A 25 -24.55 -15.48 -8.16
N HIS A 26 -23.26 -15.83 -8.24
CA HIS A 26 -22.57 -16.66 -7.24
C HIS A 26 -21.61 -15.83 -6.38
N PRO A 27 -21.39 -16.19 -5.10
CA PRO A 27 -20.40 -15.52 -4.26
C PRO A 27 -19.00 -15.55 -4.88
N LEU A 28 -18.28 -14.42 -4.81
CA LEU A 28 -16.91 -14.36 -5.30
C LEU A 28 -15.96 -15.27 -4.50
N ILE A 29 -15.34 -16.22 -5.20
CA ILE A 29 -14.18 -16.98 -4.74
C ILE A 29 -12.97 -16.53 -5.55
N TYR A 30 -12.16 -15.64 -4.97
CA TYR A 30 -11.02 -15.04 -5.65
C TYR A 30 -9.72 -15.81 -5.36
N PHE A 31 -9.36 -16.74 -6.25
CA PHE A 31 -8.13 -17.56 -6.16
C PHE A 31 -7.01 -17.14 -7.12
N ASP A 32 -7.06 -15.91 -7.63
CA ASP A 32 -6.06 -15.34 -8.53
C ASP A 32 -5.13 -14.32 -7.84
N ASN A 33 -4.83 -14.54 -6.55
CA ASN A 33 -4.05 -13.59 -5.73
C ASN A 33 -2.61 -13.40 -6.21
N ALA A 34 -2.08 -14.34 -7.00
CA ALA A 34 -0.73 -14.26 -7.58
C ALA A 34 -0.64 -13.19 -8.69
N ALA A 35 -1.74 -12.93 -9.40
CA ALA A 35 -1.79 -11.85 -10.40
C ALA A 35 -1.95 -10.48 -9.74
N THR A 36 -2.87 -10.36 -8.77
CA THR A 36 -3.02 -9.18 -7.90
C THR A 36 -3.84 -9.53 -6.66
N SER A 37 -3.67 -8.78 -5.58
CA SER A 37 -4.44 -8.97 -4.35
C SER A 37 -5.63 -8.00 -4.24
N GLN A 38 -6.70 -8.42 -3.57
CA GLN A 38 -7.76 -7.50 -3.16
C GLN A 38 -7.26 -6.52 -2.09
N LYS A 39 -7.91 -5.35 -1.99
CA LYS A 39 -7.45 -4.28 -1.10
C LYS A 39 -8.36 -4.17 0.12
N PRO A 40 -7.81 -4.12 1.35
CA PRO A 40 -8.62 -3.88 2.53
C PRO A 40 -9.08 -2.42 2.58
N ARG A 41 -10.16 -2.15 3.31
CA ARG A 41 -10.80 -0.84 3.43
C ARG A 41 -9.83 0.23 3.93
N ALA A 42 -8.94 -0.10 4.86
CA ALA A 42 -7.90 0.81 5.33
C ALA A 42 -6.98 1.36 4.21
N VAL A 43 -6.67 0.55 3.20
CA VAL A 43 -5.86 1.00 2.04
C VAL A 43 -6.68 1.92 1.14
N LEU A 44 -7.95 1.59 0.91
CA LEU A 44 -8.86 2.41 0.10
C LEU A 44 -9.11 3.77 0.77
N ASP A 45 -9.36 3.78 2.08
CA ASP A 45 -9.60 4.98 2.86
C ASP A 45 -8.35 5.87 2.93
N ALA A 46 -7.15 5.29 3.02
CA ALA A 46 -5.90 6.05 2.98
C ALA A 46 -5.72 6.78 1.63
N LEU A 47 -6.01 6.10 0.51
CA LEU A 47 -5.98 6.70 -0.82
C LEU A 47 -7.03 7.80 -0.97
N ARG A 48 -8.28 7.53 -0.56
CA ARG A 48 -9.36 8.52 -0.59
C ARG A 48 -9.00 9.76 0.22
N ASN A 49 -8.57 9.58 1.47
CA ASN A 49 -8.17 10.67 2.36
C ASN A 49 -7.02 11.50 1.78
N TYR A 50 -6.03 10.87 1.13
CA TYR A 50 -4.97 11.59 0.44
C TYR A 50 -5.53 12.51 -0.64
N TYR A 51 -6.37 11.98 -1.53
CA TYR A 51 -6.93 12.77 -2.64
C TYR A 51 -7.90 13.86 -2.19
N GLU A 52 -8.69 13.62 -1.14
CA GLU A 52 -9.66 14.58 -0.62
C GLU A 52 -9.03 15.70 0.23
N HIS A 53 -7.89 15.44 0.90
CA HIS A 53 -7.38 16.35 1.93
C HIS A 53 -5.90 16.72 1.85
N SER A 54 -5.09 16.01 1.04
CA SER A 54 -3.63 16.17 1.05
C SER A 54 -2.97 16.25 -0.33
N ASN A 55 -3.73 16.07 -1.43
CA ASN A 55 -3.14 15.99 -2.76
C ASN A 55 -2.41 17.28 -3.17
N ALA A 56 -1.09 17.16 -3.31
CA ALA A 56 -0.21 18.18 -3.86
C ALA A 56 1.08 17.51 -4.36
N ASN A 57 1.87 18.24 -5.16
CA ASN A 57 3.21 17.78 -5.49
C ASN A 57 4.10 17.76 -4.23
N VAL A 58 4.74 16.62 -3.99
CA VAL A 58 5.73 16.44 -2.92
C VAL A 58 7.01 17.22 -3.21
N HIS A 59 7.71 17.62 -2.16
CA HIS A 59 8.98 18.37 -2.19
C HIS A 59 8.94 19.74 -2.91
N ARG A 60 7.74 20.30 -3.16
CA ARG A 60 7.53 21.64 -3.75
C ARG A 60 6.94 22.60 -2.70
N GLY A 61 7.56 22.62 -1.52
CA GLY A 61 7.04 23.09 -0.24
C GLY A 61 6.91 24.61 -0.04
N ILE A 62 6.12 25.28 -0.88
CA ILE A 62 5.75 26.69 -0.64
C ILE A 62 4.42 26.79 0.13
N HIS A 63 3.58 25.75 0.12
CA HIS A 63 2.26 25.77 0.74
C HIS A 63 1.94 24.51 1.56
N GLU A 64 1.02 24.66 2.50
CA GLU A 64 0.61 23.64 3.49
C GLU A 64 0.29 22.26 2.90
N LEU A 65 -0.46 22.20 1.81
CA LEU A 65 -0.77 20.91 1.16
C LEU A 65 0.48 20.19 0.64
N SER A 66 1.49 20.92 0.15
CA SER A 66 2.74 20.30 -0.31
C SER A 66 3.54 19.73 0.86
N ASN A 67 3.52 20.41 2.01
CA ASN A 67 4.16 19.89 3.23
C ASN A 67 3.49 18.60 3.72
N ARG A 68 2.15 18.57 3.82
CA ARG A 68 1.42 17.34 4.19
C ARG A 68 1.66 16.18 3.23
N ALA A 69 1.61 16.44 1.92
CA ALA A 69 1.88 15.41 0.93
C ALA A 69 3.30 14.85 1.08
N THR A 70 4.28 15.74 1.30
CA THR A 70 5.69 15.35 1.47
C THR A 70 5.90 14.52 2.73
N GLU A 71 5.30 14.94 3.86
CA GLU A 71 5.39 14.22 5.12
C GLU A 71 4.76 12.81 5.00
N ALA A 72 3.57 12.70 4.41
CA ALA A 72 2.91 11.42 4.20
C ALA A 72 3.74 10.48 3.29
N TYR A 73 4.35 11.02 2.24
CA TYR A 73 5.19 10.27 1.31
C TYR A 73 6.47 9.76 1.98
N GLU A 74 7.18 10.60 2.72
CA GLU A 74 8.40 10.21 3.45
C GLU A 74 8.09 9.28 4.64
N ALA A 75 6.93 9.42 5.28
CA ALA A 75 6.47 8.45 6.27
C ALA A 75 6.19 7.07 5.66
N ALA A 76 5.66 7.01 4.43
CA ALA A 76 5.50 5.75 3.70
C ALA A 76 6.86 5.12 3.35
N ARG A 77 7.86 5.92 2.99
CA ARG A 77 9.24 5.45 2.76
C ARG A 77 9.85 4.82 4.01
N GLU A 78 9.73 5.52 5.14
CA GLU A 78 10.20 5.04 6.45
C GLU A 78 9.52 3.72 6.88
N ARG A 79 8.20 3.62 6.68
CA ARG A 79 7.45 2.38 6.95
C ARG A 79 7.89 1.23 6.05
N THR A 80 8.18 1.51 4.77
CA THR A 80 8.69 0.52 3.82
C THR A 80 10.06 0.01 4.24
N ALA A 81 10.97 0.91 4.63
CA ALA A 81 12.28 0.56 5.14
C ALA A 81 12.19 -0.39 6.34
N LYS A 82 11.32 -0.07 7.31
CA LYS A 82 11.06 -0.94 8.47
C LYS A 82 10.47 -2.29 8.08
N PHE A 83 9.52 -2.30 7.14
CA PHE A 83 8.86 -3.53 6.68
C PHE A 83 9.84 -4.55 6.11
N ILE A 84 10.85 -4.10 5.35
CA ILE A 84 11.89 -4.97 4.77
C ILE A 84 13.19 -4.99 5.59
N ASN A 85 13.22 -4.33 6.75
CA ASN A 85 14.40 -4.20 7.60
C ASN A 85 15.64 -3.62 6.89
N ALA A 86 15.43 -2.58 6.06
CA ALA A 86 16.52 -1.79 5.48
C ALA A 86 17.23 -0.96 6.56
N ARG A 87 18.50 -0.60 6.34
CA ARG A 87 19.31 0.13 7.33
C ARG A 87 18.93 1.60 7.39
N ASP A 88 18.58 2.17 6.24
CA ASP A 88 18.19 3.58 6.12
C ASP A 88 17.07 3.74 5.09
N ARG A 89 16.16 4.69 5.32
CA ARG A 89 15.06 4.99 4.40
C ARG A 89 15.53 5.46 3.02
N SER A 90 16.72 6.07 2.92
CA SER A 90 17.32 6.50 1.65
C SER A 90 17.68 5.34 0.73
N GLU A 91 17.77 4.12 1.25
CA GLU A 91 17.93 2.89 0.45
C GLU A 91 16.63 2.51 -0.28
N ILE A 92 15.49 3.11 0.07
CA ILE A 92 14.18 2.80 -0.52
C ILE A 92 13.92 3.73 -1.70
N ILE A 93 13.86 3.17 -2.90
CA ILE A 93 13.47 3.89 -4.13
C ILE A 93 12.10 3.40 -4.58
N PHE A 94 11.11 4.30 -4.58
CA PHE A 94 9.78 3.98 -5.09
C PHE A 94 9.79 3.92 -6.62
N THR A 95 9.29 2.82 -7.16
CA THR A 95 9.05 2.59 -8.60
C THR A 95 7.61 2.16 -8.79
N ARG A 96 7.14 2.11 -10.04
CA ARG A 96 5.81 1.65 -10.42
C ARG A 96 5.60 0.16 -10.18
N GLY A 97 6.68 -0.63 -10.09
CA GLY A 97 6.61 -2.05 -9.78
C GLY A 97 7.93 -2.77 -10.00
N THR A 98 7.96 -4.07 -9.71
CA THR A 98 9.16 -4.92 -9.72
C THR A 98 9.96 -4.82 -11.03
N THR A 99 9.28 -4.91 -12.17
CA THR A 99 9.93 -4.84 -13.49
C THR A 99 10.64 -3.51 -13.73
N GLU A 100 10.06 -2.39 -13.30
CA GLU A 100 10.71 -1.09 -13.42
C GLU A 100 11.91 -0.97 -12.48
N GLY A 101 11.82 -1.51 -11.26
CA GLY A 101 12.96 -1.58 -10.33
C GLY A 101 14.15 -2.35 -10.91
N ILE A 102 13.90 -3.49 -11.56
CA ILE A 102 14.96 -4.27 -12.24
C ILE A 102 15.57 -3.47 -13.39
N ASN A 103 14.73 -2.85 -14.23
CA ASN A 103 15.22 -2.06 -15.36
C ASN A 103 16.02 -0.83 -14.94
N LEU A 104 15.63 -0.18 -13.82
CA LEU A 104 16.37 0.92 -13.24
C LEU A 104 17.81 0.49 -12.92
N VAL A 105 17.98 -0.63 -12.21
CA VAL A 105 19.32 -1.18 -11.93
C VAL A 105 20.06 -1.51 -13.22
N ALA A 106 19.42 -2.22 -14.17
CA ALA A 106 20.06 -2.62 -15.43
C ALA A 106 20.50 -1.44 -16.31
N SER A 107 19.85 -0.28 -16.20
CA SER A 107 20.15 0.89 -17.02
C SER A 107 21.09 1.90 -16.35
N THR A 108 21.42 1.69 -15.07
CA THR A 108 22.23 2.63 -14.26
C THR A 108 23.56 2.05 -13.79
N TRP A 109 23.80 0.77 -14.08
CA TRP A 109 25.04 0.04 -13.81
C TRP A 109 25.83 -0.23 -15.08
#